data_AF-A0A2H9LJM0-F1
#
_entry.id   AF-A0A2H9LJM0-F1
#
_cell.length_a   1.000
_cell.length_b   1.000
_cell.length_c   1.000
_cell.angle_alpha   90.00
_cell.angle_beta   90.00
_cell.angle_gamma   90.00
#
_symmetry.space_group_name_H-M   'P 1'
#
loop_
_entity.id
_entity.type
_entity.pdbx_description
1 polymer ?
#
loop_
_entity_poly.entity_id
_entity_poly.type
_entity_poly.pdbx_seq_one_letter_code
_entity_poly.pdbx_strand_id
1 'polypeptide(L)'
;GFAAELFQRKILTKKDLDGMALKWGNAEAFAKLARKIVFREGIGDLLAEGTYRAALKIGKMKNVDLLPYAVQSKGISIGAHGIRSGKDYPEIIAYACSVQGGDHTSTAGLPLDGGGSELMEIFNDSGVYCNFNSFGLRRNLKFEFYKAVTGLRLTQKEWCRKKAIKTL
;
A
#
# COMPACT_ATOMS: atom_id res chain seq x y z
N GLY A 1 5.37 9.20 8.94
CA GLY A 1 6.15 8.27 9.77
C GLY A 1 7.63 8.46 9.57
N PHE A 2 8.16 8.03 8.42
CA PHE A 2 9.59 8.07 8.06
C PHE A 2 10.39 9.30 8.55
N ALA A 3 10.00 10.51 8.15
CA ALA A 3 10.73 11.73 8.54
C ALA A 3 10.78 11.96 10.06
N ALA A 4 9.71 11.61 10.80
CA ALA A 4 9.68 11.75 12.26
C ALA A 4 10.60 10.71 12.93
N GLU A 5 10.70 9.49 12.38
CA GLU A 5 11.65 8.50 12.86
C GLU A 5 13.11 8.98 12.67
N LEU A 6 13.42 9.51 11.48
CA LEU A 6 14.75 10.06 11.22
C LEU A 6 15.08 11.25 12.14
N PHE A 7 14.09 12.08 12.45
CA PHE A 7 14.25 13.17 13.40
C PHE A 7 14.48 12.66 14.83
N GLN A 8 13.70 11.68 15.30
CA GLN A 8 13.90 11.03 16.60
C GLN A 8 15.31 10.44 16.72
N ARG A 9 15.81 9.83 15.65
CA ARG A 9 17.15 9.22 15.56
C ARG A 9 18.26 10.24 15.31
N LYS A 10 17.93 11.54 15.27
CA LYS A 10 18.87 12.66 15.05
C LYS A 10 19.57 12.63 13.68
N ILE A 11 19.03 11.88 12.72
CA ILE A 11 19.52 11.83 11.33
C ILE A 11 19.05 13.09 10.58
N LEU A 12 17.76 13.42 10.73
CA LEU A 12 17.25 14.74 10.36
C LEU A 12 17.29 15.65 11.59
N THR A 13 17.72 16.88 11.36
CA THR A 13 17.83 17.91 12.38
C THR A 13 16.75 18.97 12.20
N LYS A 14 16.60 19.88 13.17
CA LYS A 14 15.74 21.06 12.99
C LYS A 14 16.17 21.89 11.78
N LYS A 15 17.47 21.97 11.49
CA LYS A 15 17.98 22.72 10.32
C LYS A 15 17.50 22.11 9.01
N ASP A 16 17.47 20.78 8.91
CA ASP A 16 16.94 20.08 7.73
C ASP A 16 15.42 20.24 7.58
N LEU A 17 14.72 20.66 8.64
CA LEU A 17 13.27 20.80 8.73
C LEU A 17 12.84 22.27 8.90
N ASP A 18 13.64 23.22 8.42
CA ASP A 18 13.34 24.67 8.47
C ASP A 18 12.99 25.17 9.89
N GLY A 19 13.72 24.68 10.90
CA GLY A 19 13.52 25.00 12.31
C GLY A 19 12.45 24.18 13.03
N MET A 20 11.65 23.38 12.30
CA MET A 20 10.57 22.59 12.85
C MET A 20 11.07 21.42 13.70
N ALA A 21 10.44 21.20 14.86
CA ALA A 21 10.65 20.03 15.69
C ALA A 21 9.60 18.94 15.41
N LEU A 22 9.93 17.99 14.53
CA LEU A 22 9.01 16.92 14.12
C LEU A 22 8.98 15.76 15.13
N LYS A 23 8.37 15.98 16.29
CA LYS A 23 8.20 14.95 17.33
C LYS A 23 6.96 14.10 17.07
N TRP A 24 7.02 12.81 17.39
CA TRP A 24 5.84 11.94 17.41
C TRP A 24 4.73 12.51 18.29
N GLY A 25 3.48 12.33 17.86
CA GLY A 25 2.29 12.86 18.53
C GLY A 25 2.03 14.36 18.32
N ASN A 26 2.97 15.12 17.71
CA ASN A 26 2.74 16.53 17.43
C ASN A 26 1.96 16.72 16.11
N ALA A 27 0.63 16.74 16.19
CA ALA A 27 -0.25 16.88 15.03
C ALA A 27 0.05 18.13 14.19
N GLU A 28 0.34 19.28 14.82
CA GLU A 28 0.64 20.52 14.11
C GLU A 28 1.92 20.43 13.27
N ALA A 29 2.97 19.80 13.79
CA ALA A 29 4.22 19.60 13.06
C ALA A 29 4.02 18.67 11.85
N PHE A 30 3.21 17.61 12.01
CA PHE A 30 2.86 16.72 10.90
C PHE A 30 1.99 17.43 9.84
N ALA A 31 1.05 18.28 10.25
CA ALA A 31 0.25 19.09 9.32
C ALA A 31 1.12 20.09 8.54
N LYS A 32 2.10 20.73 9.20
CA LYS A 32 3.09 21.58 8.54
C LYS A 32 3.95 20.79 7.54
N LEU A 33 4.46 19.62 7.94
CA LEU A 33 5.22 18.75 7.03
C LEU A 33 4.39 18.35 5.79
N ALA A 34 3.13 17.96 5.99
CA ALA A 34 2.24 17.60 4.88
C ALA A 34 2.08 18.76 3.89
N ARG A 35 1.89 20.00 4.37
CA ARG A 35 1.87 21.19 3.49
C ARG A 35 3.17 21.34 2.71
N LYS A 36 4.31 21.21 3.37
CA LYS A 36 5.62 21.32 2.71
C LYS A 36 5.84 20.25 1.65
N ILE A 37 5.32 19.04 1.85
CA ILE A 37 5.33 17.97 0.84
C ILE A 37 4.48 18.37 -0.37
N VAL A 38 3.24 18.82 -0.14
CA VAL A 38 2.32 19.23 -1.22
C VAL A 38 2.89 20.38 -2.05
N PHE A 39 3.50 21.37 -1.41
CA PHE A 39 4.10 22.53 -2.07
C PHE A 39 5.56 22.34 -2.46
N ARG A 40 6.14 21.14 -2.23
CA ARG A 40 7.55 20.82 -2.51
C ARG A 40 8.55 21.84 -1.92
N GLU A 41 8.33 22.25 -0.68
CA GLU A 41 9.15 23.25 0.00
C GLU A 41 10.20 22.62 0.93
N GLY A 42 11.47 23.00 0.79
CA GLY A 42 12.54 22.50 1.66
C GLY A 42 12.66 20.97 1.58
N ILE A 43 12.68 20.29 2.74
CA ILE A 43 12.67 18.81 2.76
C ILE A 43 11.43 18.19 2.09
N GLY A 44 10.35 18.96 1.96
CA GLY A 44 9.09 18.51 1.38
C GLY A 44 9.24 18.03 -0.06
N ASP A 45 10.15 18.64 -0.83
CA ASP A 45 10.43 18.21 -2.21
C ASP A 45 10.97 16.77 -2.28
N LEU A 46 11.92 16.43 -1.41
CA LEU A 46 12.46 15.06 -1.35
C LEU A 46 11.42 14.05 -0.86
N LEU A 47 10.59 14.45 0.10
CA LEU A 47 9.56 13.58 0.68
C LEU A 47 8.36 13.38 -0.27
N ALA A 48 8.10 14.30 -1.20
CA ALA A 48 7.06 14.17 -2.22
C ALA A 48 7.31 13.02 -3.22
N GLU A 49 8.56 12.57 -3.36
CA GLU A 49 8.94 11.45 -4.22
C GLU A 49 8.63 10.06 -3.65
N GLY A 50 8.08 10.02 -2.42
CA GLY A 50 7.76 8.81 -1.68
C GLY A 50 8.92 8.28 -0.82
N THR A 51 8.57 7.47 0.18
CA THR A 51 9.50 7.03 1.24
C THR A 51 10.77 6.38 0.70
N TYR A 52 10.66 5.50 -0.30
CA TYR A 52 11.82 4.79 -0.87
C TYR A 52 12.81 5.76 -1.55
N ARG A 53 12.33 6.64 -2.43
CA ARG A 53 13.18 7.59 -3.15
C ARG A 53 13.76 8.64 -2.21
N ALA A 54 12.96 9.11 -1.26
CA ALA A 54 13.42 10.00 -0.20
C ALA A 54 14.55 9.36 0.62
N ALA A 55 14.42 8.09 1.01
CA ALA A 55 15.47 7.37 1.74
C ALA A 55 16.79 7.29 0.97
N LEU A 56 16.75 6.99 -0.33
CA LEU A 56 17.95 6.97 -1.17
C LEU A 56 18.63 8.34 -1.27
N LYS A 57 17.85 9.42 -1.44
CA LYS A 57 18.39 10.78 -1.59
C LYS A 57 18.92 11.33 -0.27
N ILE A 58 18.13 11.24 0.80
CA ILE A 58 18.52 11.71 2.14
C ILE A 58 19.69 10.86 2.66
N GLY A 59 19.70 9.55 2.39
CA GLY A 59 20.80 8.67 2.81
C GLY A 59 22.14 9.08 2.21
N LYS A 60 22.15 9.47 0.92
CA LYS A 60 23.33 10.07 0.28
C LYS A 60 23.73 11.39 0.93
N MET A 61 22.77 12.28 1.20
CA MET A 61 23.04 13.58 1.83
C MET A 61 23.59 13.47 3.26
N LYS A 62 23.14 12.45 3.99
CA LYS A 62 23.53 12.21 5.39
C LYS A 62 24.67 11.21 5.54
N ASN A 63 25.11 10.60 4.44
CA ASN A 63 26.09 9.52 4.43
C ASN A 63 25.72 8.36 5.37
N VAL A 64 24.46 7.93 5.35
CA VAL A 64 23.90 6.84 6.17
C VAL A 64 22.92 6.03 5.32
N ASP A 65 22.91 4.70 5.44
CA ASP A 65 21.88 3.87 4.82
C ASP A 65 20.53 4.05 5.54
N LEU A 66 19.53 4.53 4.79
CA LEU A 66 18.18 4.78 5.29
C LEU A 66 17.14 3.76 4.82
N LEU A 67 17.53 2.78 3.99
CA LEU A 67 16.61 1.72 3.57
C LEU A 67 16.03 0.91 4.74
N PRO A 68 16.75 0.67 5.87
CA PRO A 68 16.17 0.03 7.05
C PRO A 68 14.99 0.79 7.67
N TYR A 69 14.85 2.10 7.41
CA TYR A 69 13.74 2.93 7.89
C TYR A 69 12.61 3.08 6.86
N ALA A 70 12.83 2.64 5.62
CA ALA A 70 11.85 2.73 4.55
C ALA A 70 10.94 1.49 4.56
N VAL A 71 9.83 1.54 5.29
CA VAL A 71 8.82 0.46 5.32
C VAL A 71 8.02 0.48 4.01
N GLN A 72 8.40 -0.38 3.06
CA GLN A 72 7.85 -0.41 1.70
C GLN A 72 7.95 -1.81 1.07
N SER A 73 7.12 -2.06 0.05
CA SER A 73 7.30 -3.15 -0.92
C SER A 73 7.27 -2.58 -2.34
N LYS A 74 8.25 -2.94 -3.16
CA LYS A 74 8.39 -2.50 -4.58
C LYS A 74 8.32 -0.98 -4.77
N GLY A 75 8.85 -0.22 -3.82
CA GLY A 75 8.88 1.24 -3.80
C GLY A 75 7.64 1.91 -3.18
N ILE A 76 6.58 1.14 -2.89
CA ILE A 76 5.31 1.63 -2.35
C ILE A 76 5.27 1.39 -0.84
N SER A 77 4.93 2.44 -0.06
CA SER A 77 4.81 2.33 1.39
C SER A 77 3.73 1.33 1.79
N ILE A 78 4.04 0.50 2.79
CA ILE A 78 3.10 -0.49 3.32
C ILE A 78 1.88 0.22 3.94
N GLY A 79 0.68 -0.28 3.64
CA GLY A 79 -0.57 0.16 4.25
C GLY A 79 -0.64 -0.07 5.76
N ALA A 80 -1.79 0.24 6.38
CA ALA A 80 -1.98 0.20 7.83
C ALA A 80 -2.15 -1.24 8.40
N HIS A 81 -1.55 -2.25 7.77
CA HIS A 81 -1.63 -3.66 8.17
C HIS A 81 -0.25 -4.29 8.14
N GLY A 82 0.19 -4.81 9.29
CA GLY A 82 1.45 -5.55 9.38
C GLY A 82 1.26 -7.02 9.03
N ILE A 83 2.35 -7.75 8.81
CA ILE A 83 2.34 -9.22 8.65
C ILE A 83 2.97 -9.94 9.84
N ARG A 84 3.55 -9.18 10.79
CA ARG A 84 4.38 -9.72 11.88
C ARG A 84 3.59 -10.45 12.96
N SER A 85 2.35 -10.02 13.22
CA SER A 85 1.54 -10.53 14.32
C SER A 85 0.76 -11.80 13.96
N GLY A 86 0.55 -12.04 12.66
CA GLY A 86 -0.42 -13.02 12.16
C GLY A 86 -1.88 -12.71 12.54
N LYS A 87 -2.16 -11.49 13.04
CA LYS A 87 -3.51 -11.05 13.47
C LYS A 87 -4.17 -10.09 12.49
N ASP A 88 -3.38 -9.45 11.64
CA ASP A 88 -3.91 -8.70 10.50
C ASP A 88 -4.29 -9.67 9.38
N TYR A 89 -5.13 -9.23 8.45
CA TYR A 89 -5.60 -10.10 7.36
C TYR A 89 -4.58 -10.34 6.23
N PRO A 90 -3.60 -9.47 5.91
CA PRO A 90 -2.60 -9.79 4.89
C PRO A 90 -1.71 -10.95 5.33
N GLU A 91 -1.56 -11.93 4.45
CA GLU A 91 -0.69 -13.09 4.67
C GLU A 91 0.80 -12.71 4.56
N ILE A 92 1.68 -13.62 5.03
CA ILE A 92 3.13 -13.39 5.02
C ILE A 92 3.70 -13.12 3.61
N ILE A 93 3.05 -13.66 2.58
CA ILE A 93 3.45 -13.48 1.17
C ILE A 93 2.88 -12.21 0.53
N ALA A 94 1.88 -11.57 1.16
CA ALA A 94 1.01 -10.62 0.49
C ALA A 94 1.76 -9.47 -0.16
N TYR A 95 2.58 -8.75 0.61
CA TYR A 95 3.34 -7.61 0.08
C TYR A 95 4.48 -8.03 -0.84
N ALA A 96 5.09 -9.19 -0.64
CA ALA A 96 6.19 -9.67 -1.48
C ALA A 96 5.68 -10.03 -2.89
N CYS A 97 4.53 -10.71 -2.95
CA CYS A 97 3.92 -11.16 -4.19
C CYS A 97 3.03 -10.11 -4.87
N SER A 98 2.48 -9.13 -4.14
CA SER A 98 1.56 -8.12 -4.68
C SER A 98 2.08 -7.42 -5.93
N VAL A 99 1.31 -7.42 -7.01
CA VAL A 99 1.64 -6.65 -8.22
C VAL A 99 1.53 -5.13 -8.03
N GLN A 100 0.92 -4.69 -6.93
CA GLN A 100 0.74 -3.28 -6.55
C GLN A 100 1.72 -2.80 -5.46
N GLY A 101 2.64 -3.66 -5.00
CA GLY A 101 3.66 -3.32 -4.02
C GLY A 101 3.15 -3.36 -2.58
N GLY A 102 3.18 -2.23 -1.88
CA GLY A 102 2.78 -2.10 -0.48
C GLY A 102 1.27 -1.99 -0.25
N ASP A 103 0.47 -2.33 -1.25
CA ASP A 103 -0.98 -2.28 -1.18
C ASP A 103 -1.58 -3.43 -0.35
N HIS A 104 -2.70 -3.13 0.31
CA HIS A 104 -3.45 -4.09 1.13
C HIS A 104 -4.86 -4.33 0.58
N THR A 105 -5.35 -3.53 -0.37
CA THR A 105 -6.70 -3.72 -0.91
C THR A 105 -6.82 -4.95 -1.80
N SER A 106 -5.78 -5.29 -2.55
CA SER A 106 -5.71 -6.50 -3.39
C SER A 106 -4.49 -7.34 -3.02
N THR A 107 -4.59 -8.05 -1.89
CA THR A 107 -3.48 -8.85 -1.36
C THR A 107 -3.26 -10.15 -2.15
N ALA A 108 -2.01 -10.43 -2.50
CA ALA A 108 -1.61 -11.78 -2.88
C ALA A 108 -1.83 -12.74 -1.69
N GLY A 109 -2.59 -13.81 -1.89
CA GLY A 109 -2.97 -14.72 -0.82
C GLY A 109 -3.29 -16.11 -1.34
N LEU A 110 -3.19 -17.09 -0.45
CA LEU A 110 -3.49 -18.49 -0.73
C LEU A 110 -4.70 -18.97 0.07
N PRO A 111 -5.60 -19.78 -0.53
CA PRO A 111 -5.55 -20.29 -1.90
C PRO A 111 -5.86 -19.22 -2.95
N LEU A 112 -5.37 -19.41 -4.18
CA LEU A 112 -5.53 -18.46 -5.29
C LEU A 112 -6.99 -18.23 -5.73
N ASP A 113 -7.91 -19.11 -5.34
CA ASP A 113 -9.35 -18.95 -5.55
C ASP A 113 -10.09 -18.60 -4.24
N GLY A 114 -9.36 -18.20 -3.20
CA GLY A 114 -9.92 -17.67 -1.96
C GLY A 114 -10.66 -16.35 -2.18
N GLY A 115 -11.68 -16.07 -1.37
CA GLY A 115 -12.54 -14.90 -1.54
C GLY A 115 -11.81 -13.54 -1.55
N GLY A 116 -10.75 -13.41 -0.74
CA GLY A 116 -9.86 -12.23 -0.68
C GLY A 116 -8.50 -12.45 -1.35
N SER A 117 -8.38 -13.45 -2.22
CA SER A 117 -7.18 -13.63 -3.03
C SER A 117 -7.10 -12.57 -4.13
N GLU A 118 -5.89 -12.22 -4.55
CA GLU A 118 -5.63 -11.29 -5.65
C GLU A 118 -6.44 -11.64 -6.92
N LEU A 119 -6.60 -12.92 -7.28
CA LEU A 119 -7.40 -13.30 -8.46
C LEU A 119 -8.88 -12.92 -8.31
N MET A 120 -9.42 -13.00 -7.11
CA MET A 120 -10.81 -12.61 -6.85
C MET A 120 -10.98 -11.11 -6.72
N GLU A 121 -9.96 -10.39 -6.21
CA GLU A 121 -9.97 -8.93 -6.14
C GLU A 121 -9.87 -8.30 -7.53
N ILE A 122 -9.09 -8.86 -8.45
CA ILE A 122 -9.07 -8.42 -9.86
C ILE A 122 -10.47 -8.46 -10.49
N PHE A 123 -11.33 -9.40 -10.09
CA PHE A 123 -12.72 -9.41 -10.57
C PHE A 123 -13.48 -8.18 -10.09
N ASN A 124 -13.33 -7.83 -8.81
CA ASN A 124 -13.98 -6.65 -8.21
C ASN A 124 -13.46 -5.36 -8.89
N ASP A 125 -12.14 -5.26 -9.05
CA ASP A 125 -11.48 -4.12 -9.69
C ASP A 125 -11.88 -3.98 -11.17
N SER A 126 -11.95 -5.09 -11.91
CA SER A 126 -12.39 -5.11 -13.32
C SER A 126 -13.88 -4.78 -13.46
N GLY A 127 -14.69 -5.16 -12.47
CA GLY A 127 -16.11 -4.82 -12.41
C GLY A 127 -16.38 -3.38 -11.95
N VAL A 128 -15.35 -2.66 -11.50
CA VAL A 128 -15.41 -1.29 -11.00
C VAL A 128 -16.49 -1.13 -9.92
N TYR A 129 -16.55 -2.07 -8.98
CA TYR A 129 -17.40 -1.96 -7.81
C TYR A 129 -16.59 -2.12 -6.53
N CYS A 130 -17.03 -1.44 -5.46
CA CYS A 130 -16.32 -1.44 -4.20
C CYS A 130 -16.19 -2.87 -3.63
N ASN A 131 -14.96 -3.27 -3.26
CA ASN A 131 -14.71 -4.58 -2.66
C ASN A 131 -15.53 -4.81 -1.37
N PHE A 132 -15.90 -3.76 -0.63
CA PHE A 132 -16.72 -3.93 0.57
C PHE A 132 -18.12 -4.51 0.29
N ASN A 133 -18.61 -4.38 -0.95
CA ASN A 133 -19.82 -5.07 -1.37
C ASN A 133 -19.63 -6.59 -1.49
N SER A 134 -18.40 -7.12 -1.42
CA SER A 134 -18.16 -8.56 -1.45
C SER A 134 -18.20 -9.20 -0.05
N PHE A 135 -18.16 -8.39 1.01
CA PHE A 135 -18.07 -8.88 2.38
C PHE A 135 -19.40 -9.45 2.87
N GLY A 136 -19.35 -10.64 3.47
CA GLY A 136 -20.55 -11.31 4.00
C GLY A 136 -21.54 -11.81 2.94
N LEU A 137 -21.28 -11.59 1.66
CA LEU A 137 -22.14 -12.07 0.58
C LEU A 137 -21.81 -13.51 0.18
N ARG A 138 -22.82 -14.17 -0.43
CA ARG A 138 -22.63 -15.49 -1.03
C ARG A 138 -21.60 -15.37 -2.15
N ARG A 139 -20.57 -16.24 -2.14
CA ARG A 139 -19.47 -16.24 -3.12
C ARG A 139 -19.93 -16.19 -4.58
N ASN A 140 -21.03 -16.87 -4.92
CA ASN A 140 -21.55 -16.92 -6.29
C ASN A 140 -22.32 -15.68 -6.74
N LEU A 141 -22.73 -14.79 -5.82
CA LEU A 141 -23.60 -13.67 -6.15
C LEU A 141 -22.95 -12.72 -7.17
N LYS A 142 -21.63 -12.51 -7.11
CA LYS A 142 -20.91 -11.68 -8.09
C LYS A 142 -20.96 -12.25 -9.52
N PHE A 143 -20.99 -13.58 -9.66
CA PHE A 143 -21.11 -14.24 -10.96
C PHE A 143 -22.54 -14.24 -11.49
N GLU A 144 -23.53 -14.34 -10.61
CA GLU A 144 -24.94 -14.14 -10.98
C GLU A 144 -25.18 -12.70 -11.44
N PHE A 145 -24.60 -11.72 -10.74
CA PHE A 145 -24.66 -10.32 -11.14
C PHE A 145 -23.97 -10.09 -12.50
N TYR A 146 -22.78 -10.65 -12.69
CA TYR A 146 -22.09 -10.62 -13.99
C TYR A 146 -22.94 -11.18 -15.12
N LYS A 147 -23.60 -12.33 -14.90
CA LYS A 147 -24.50 -12.93 -15.88
C LYS A 147 -25.73 -12.05 -16.15
N ALA A 148 -26.33 -11.48 -15.11
CA ALA A 148 -27.50 -10.61 -15.24
C ALA A 148 -27.18 -9.35 -16.08
N VAL A 149 -26.00 -8.76 -15.89
CA VAL A 149 -25.58 -7.55 -16.60
C VAL A 149 -25.10 -7.84 -18.02
N THR A 150 -24.29 -8.88 -18.21
CA THR A 150 -23.59 -9.14 -19.48
C THR A 150 -24.30 -10.15 -20.39
N GLY A 151 -25.24 -10.93 -19.85
CA GLY A 151 -25.81 -12.11 -20.51
C GLY A 151 -24.86 -13.31 -20.61
N LEU A 152 -23.59 -13.18 -20.19
CA LEU A 152 -22.57 -14.22 -20.31
C LEU A 152 -22.45 -15.02 -19.00
N ARG A 153 -22.34 -16.34 -19.12
CA ARG A 153 -22.05 -17.20 -17.96
C ARG A 153 -20.55 -17.22 -17.69
N LEU A 154 -20.19 -17.05 -16.43
CA LEU A 154 -18.82 -17.18 -15.94
C LEU A 154 -18.85 -17.86 -14.56
N THR A 155 -18.01 -18.86 -14.36
CA THR A 155 -17.81 -19.47 -13.04
C THR A 155 -16.52 -18.98 -12.38
N GLN A 156 -16.45 -19.09 -11.05
CA GLN A 156 -15.23 -18.81 -10.30
C GLN A 156 -14.02 -19.59 -10.81
N LYS A 157 -14.19 -20.89 -11.09
CA LYS A 157 -13.13 -21.75 -11.59
C LYS A 157 -12.62 -21.28 -12.96
N GLU A 158 -13.52 -20.91 -13.87
CA GLU A 158 -13.14 -20.38 -15.18
C GLU A 158 -12.45 -19.02 -15.06
N TRP A 159 -12.95 -18.16 -14.17
CA TRP A 159 -12.33 -16.88 -13.87
C TRP A 159 -10.89 -17.07 -13.38
N CYS A 160 -10.69 -17.77 -12.26
CA CYS A 160 -9.37 -17.95 -11.65
C CYS A 160 -8.39 -18.70 -12.56
N ARG A 161 -8.85 -19.69 -13.36
CA ARG A 161 -7.93 -20.50 -14.18
C ARG A 161 -7.63 -19.94 -15.57
N LYS A 162 -8.49 -19.07 -16.12
CA LYS A 162 -8.35 -18.62 -17.52
C LYS A 162 -8.30 -17.10 -17.71
N LYS A 163 -9.09 -16.35 -16.94
CA LYS A 163 -9.26 -14.90 -17.16
C LYS A 163 -8.38 -14.09 -16.21
N ALA A 164 -8.46 -14.35 -14.90
CA ALA A 164 -7.72 -13.62 -13.88
C ALA A 164 -6.20 -13.71 -14.11
N ILE A 165 -5.69 -14.91 -14.37
CA ILE A 165 -4.25 -15.17 -14.63
C ILE A 165 -3.73 -14.43 -15.88
N LYS A 166 -4.59 -14.10 -16.85
CA LYS A 166 -4.20 -13.30 -18.03
C LYS A 166 -4.27 -11.79 -17.80
N THR A 167 -4.83 -11.38 -16.67
CA THR A 167 -5.02 -9.97 -16.29
C THR A 167 -3.88 -9.49 -15.38
N LEU A 168 -3.24 -10.42 -14.66
CA LEU A 168 -1.93 -10.23 -14.01
C LEU A 168 -0.82 -10.07 -15.06
#